data_AF-A0A2V8C8H2-F1
#
_entry.id   AF-A0A2V8C8H2-F1
#
_cell.length_a   1.000
_cell.length_b   1.000
_cell.length_c   1.000
_cell.angle_alpha   90.00
_cell.angle_beta   90.00
_cell.angle_gamma   90.00
#
_symmetry.space_group_name_H-M   'P 1'
#
loop_
_entity.id
_entity.type
_entity.pdbx_description
1 polymer ?
#
loop_
_entity_poly.entity_id
_entity_poly.type
_entity_poly.pdbx_seq_one_letter_code
_entity_poly.pdbx_strand_id
1 'polypeptide(L)' 'MDESTDLRLLFHRLNNQLGIILAHAELLEAKAPDDMNRARAAQVVASALDAMGTAQEIRQLAVDSIESQPVSPKL' A
#
# COMPACT_ATOMS: atom_id res chain seq x y z
N MET A 1 -3.72 18.27 15.52
CA MET A 1 -4.01 17.56 14.25
C MET A 1 -4.70 16.28 14.63
N ASP A 2 -5.75 15.90 13.89
CA ASP A 2 -6.48 14.66 14.14
C ASP A 2 -5.66 13.48 13.58
N GLU A 3 -5.20 12.60 14.47
CA GLU A 3 -4.35 11.44 14.15
C GLU A 3 -4.95 10.55 13.05
N SER A 4 -6.28 10.45 12.99
CA SER A 4 -6.98 9.68 11.95
C SER A 4 -6.84 10.32 10.56
N THR A 5 -6.74 11.65 10.50
CA THR A 5 -6.52 12.42 9.27
C THR A 5 -5.09 12.24 8.78
N ASP A 6 -4.10 12.29 9.68
CA ASP A 6 -2.69 12.12 9.34
C ASP A 6 -2.41 10.70 8.79
N LEU A 7 -2.99 9.66 9.42
CA LEU A 7 -2.83 8.29 8.97
C LEU A 7 -3.46 8.05 7.58
N ARG A 8 -4.63 8.65 7.33
CA ARG A 8 -5.30 8.58 6.02
C ARG A 8 -4.46 9.18 4.90
N LEU A 9 -3.79 10.30 5.17
CA LEU A 9 -2.87 10.95 4.23
C LEU A 9 -1.63 10.08 3.96
N LEU A 10 -1.08 9.45 4.99
CA LEU A 10 0.06 8.53 4.85
C LEU A 10 -0.30 7.32 3.96
N PHE A 11 -1.46 6.69 4.19
CA PHE A 11 -1.91 5.57 3.33
C PHE A 11 -2.16 6.00 1.88
N HIS A 12 -2.75 7.18 1.67
CA HIS A 12 -2.91 7.72 0.32
C HIS A 12 -1.54 7.88 -0.37
N ARG A 13 -0.56 8.47 0.32
CA ARG A 13 0.79 8.66 -0.21
C ARG A 13 1.49 7.32 -0.48
N LEU A 14 1.38 6.35 0.44
CA LEU A 14 1.94 5.01 0.29
C LEU A 14 1.35 4.30 -0.93
N ASN A 15 0.03 4.25 -1.05
CA ASN A 15 -0.65 3.59 -2.18
C ASN A 15 -0.30 4.26 -3.51
N ASN A 16 -0.14 5.58 -3.53
CA ASN A 16 0.33 6.28 -4.73
C ASN A 16 1.75 5.84 -5.13
N GLN A 17 2.68 5.73 -4.18
CA GLN A 17 4.05 5.27 -4.48
C GLN A 17 4.06 3.80 -4.94
N LEU A 18 3.27 2.94 -4.30
CA LEU A 18 3.12 1.54 -4.73
C LEU A 18 2.56 1.43 -6.14
N GLY A 19 1.58 2.25 -6.51
CA GLY A 19 1.03 2.30 -7.87
C GLY A 19 2.07 2.72 -8.91
N ILE A 20 2.93 3.70 -8.60
CA ILE A 20 4.04 4.10 -9.48
C ILE A 20 5.05 2.95 -9.65
N ILE A 21 5.41 2.27 -8.55
CA ILE A 21 6.33 1.13 -8.58
C ILE A 21 5.75 0.00 -9.44
N LEU A 22 4.47 -0.32 -9.25
CA LEU A 22 3.77 -1.34 -10.02
C LEU A 22 3.80 -1.03 -11.53
N ALA A 23 3.38 0.18 -11.92
CA ALA A 23 3.36 0.59 -13.32
C ALA A 23 4.76 0.53 -13.97
N HIS A 24 5.81 0.92 -13.24
CA HIS A 24 7.18 0.79 -13.72
C HIS A 24 7.64 -0.66 -13.84
N ALA A 25 7.27 -1.52 -12.88
CA ALA A 25 7.61 -2.94 -12.91
C ALA A 25 6.92 -3.66 -14.09
N GLU A 26 5.63 -3.38 -14.33
CA GLU A 26 4.89 -3.88 -15.48
C GLU A 26 5.52 -3.41 -16.80
N LEU A 27 5.93 -2.14 -16.88
CA LEU A 27 6.62 -1.62 -18.06
C LEU A 27 7.98 -2.30 -18.29
N LEU A 28 8.73 -2.57 -17.22
CA LEU A 28 10.00 -3.30 -17.29
C LEU A 28 9.78 -4.75 -17.73
N GLU A 29 8.75 -5.41 -17.23
CA GLU A 29 8.39 -6.77 -17.63
C GLU A 29 8.02 -6.83 -19.11
N ALA A 30 7.17 -5.92 -19.56
CA ALA A 30 6.71 -5.82 -20.95
C ALA A 30 7.83 -5.49 -21.94
N LYS A 31 8.88 -4.78 -21.49
CA LYS A 31 10.00 -4.33 -22.34
C LYS A 31 11.30 -5.11 -22.08
N ALA A 32 11.27 -6.17 -21.29
CA ALA A 32 12.46 -6.91 -20.91
C ALA A 32 13.16 -7.52 -22.14
N PRO A 33 14.49 -7.35 -22.29
CA PRO A 33 15.23 -7.83 -23.45
C PRO A 33 15.47 -9.34 -23.44
N ASP A 34 15.34 -9.98 -22.28
CA ASP A 34 15.57 -11.41 -22.08
C ASP A 34 14.67 -11.96 -20.96
N ASP A 35 14.61 -13.29 -20.91
CA ASP A 35 13.74 -14.03 -19.99
C ASP A 35 14.12 -13.84 -18.52
N MET A 36 15.41 -13.65 -18.22
CA MET A 36 15.86 -13.44 -16.85
C MET A 36 15.40 -12.08 -16.33
N ASN A 37 15.57 -11.02 -17.13
CA ASN A 37 15.11 -9.68 -16.79
C ASN A 37 13.59 -9.62 -16.69
N ARG A 38 12.86 -10.34 -17.55
CA ARG A 38 11.40 -10.44 -17.49
C ARG A 38 10.95 -11.12 -16.20
N ALA A 39 11.54 -12.26 -15.84
CA ALA A 39 11.22 -12.98 -14.62
C ALA A 39 11.47 -12.12 -13.36
N ARG A 40 12.57 -11.36 -13.35
CA ARG A 40 12.87 -10.43 -12.26
C ARG A 40 11.85 -9.30 -12.16
N ALA A 41 11.43 -8.72 -13.30
CA ALA A 41 10.40 -7.69 -13.31
C ALA A 41 9.03 -8.24 -12.84
N ALA A 42 8.65 -9.43 -13.30
CA ALA A 42 7.44 -10.12 -12.83
C ALA A 42 7.43 -10.35 -11.31
N GLN A 43 8.59 -10.69 -10.73
CA GLN A 43 8.73 -10.81 -9.28
C GLN A 43 8.49 -9.47 -8.55
N VAL A 44 8.94 -8.35 -9.14
CA VAL A 44 8.68 -7.01 -8.58
C VAL A 44 7.20 -6.66 -8.69
N VAL A 45 6.54 -6.98 -9.81
CA VAL A 45 5.08 -6.81 -9.98
C VAL A 45 4.33 -7.55 -8.88
N ALA A 46 4.61 -8.84 -8.70
CA ALA A 46 3.99 -9.67 -7.66
C ALA A 46 4.21 -9.06 -6.26
N SER A 47 5.45 -8.67 -5.95
CA SER A 47 5.79 -8.08 -4.65
C SER A 47 5.09 -6.73 -4.41
N ALA A 48 4.89 -5.92 -5.45
CA ALA A 48 4.18 -4.65 -5.34
C ALA A 48 2.67 -4.87 -5.05
N LEU A 49 2.05 -5.86 -5.70
CA LEU A 49 0.67 -6.26 -5.43
C LEU A 49 0.50 -6.77 -3.99
N ASP A 50 1.40 -7.62 -3.51
CA ASP A 50 1.39 -8.13 -2.14
C ASP A 50 1.54 -6.99 -1.12
N ALA A 51 2.43 -6.02 -1.41
CA ALA A 51 2.62 -4.84 -0.56
C ALA A 51 1.38 -3.94 -0.53
N MET A 52 0.66 -3.78 -1.64
CA MET A 52 -0.61 -3.06 -1.69
C MET A 52 -1.69 -3.75 -0.84
N GLY A 53 -1.79 -5.08 -0.93
CA GLY A 53 -2.68 -5.88 -0.08
C GLY A 53 -2.37 -5.70 1.41
N THR A 54 -1.09 -5.82 1.76
CA THR A 54 -0.62 -5.59 3.15
C THR A 54 -0.95 -4.18 3.63
N ALA A 55 -0.73 -3.15 2.80
CA ALA A 55 -1.05 -1.77 3.15
C ALA A 55 -2.56 -1.56 3.38
N GLN A 56 -3.41 -2.26 2.62
CA GLN A 56 -4.85 -2.24 2.80
C GLN A 56 -5.28 -2.89 4.13
N GLU A 57 -4.68 -4.02 4.49
CA GLU A 57 -4.92 -4.70 5.77
C GLU A 57 -4.51 -3.82 6.96
N ILE A 58 -3.33 -3.20 6.92
CA ILE A 58 -2.88 -2.29 7.99
C ILE A 58 -3.85 -1.12 8.12
N ARG A 59 -4.31 -0.53 6.99
CA ARG A 59 -5.29 0.56 7.01
C ARG A 59 -6.59 0.14 7.69
N GLN A 60 -7.09 -1.05 7.41
CA GLN A 60 -8.32 -1.56 8.00
C GLN A 60 -8.17 -1.68 9.53
N LEU A 61 -7.13 -2.37 9.99
CA LEU A 61 -6.88 -2.58 11.42
C LEU A 61 -6.62 -1.27 12.18
N ALA A 62 -5.95 -0.32 11.55
CA ALA A 62 -5.63 0.96 12.19
C ALA A 62 -6.86 1.89 12.28
N VAL A 63 -7.77 1.85 11.30
CA VAL A 63 -9.05 2.59 11.37
C VAL A 63 -9.98 1.96 12.41
N ASP A 64 -10.09 0.63 12.44
CA ASP A 64 -10.92 -0.08 13.42
C ASP A 64 -10.46 0.17 14.87
N SER A 65 -9.14 0.36 15.07
CA SER A 65 -8.56 0.71 16.37
C SER A 65 -8.93 2.12 16.84
N ILE A 66 -9.15 3.06 15.92
CA ILE A 66 -9.54 4.45 16.24
C ILE A 66 -11.03 4.51 16.61
N GLU A 67 -11.89 3.77 15.92
CA GLU A 67 -13.34 3.74 16.20
C GLU A 67 -13.69 2.97 17.48
N SER A 68 -12.81 2.07 17.95
CA SER A 68 -13.04 1.23 19.13
C SER A 68 -12.70 1.90 20.48
N GLN A 69 -12.26 3.16 20.52
CA GLN A 69 -12.03 3.85 21.79
C GLN A 69 -13.36 4.26 22.45
N PRO A 70 -13.64 3.82 23.69
CA PRO A 70 -14.87 4.20 24.38
C PRO A 70 -14.83 5.69 24.72
N VAL A 71 -15.80 6.45 24.20
CA VAL A 71 -16.08 7.80 24.67
C VAL A 71 -16.50 7.73 26.15
N SER A 72 -15.59 8.05 27.06
CA SER A 72 -15.91 8.16 28.49
C SER A 72 -17.10 9.12 28.67
N PRO A 73 -18.16 8.72 29.40
CA PRO A 73 -19.26 9.63 29.67
C PRO A 73 -18.75 10.76 30.57
N LYS A 74 -18.96 12.00 30.14
CA LYS A 74 -18.75 13.17 31.01
C LYS A 74 -19.78 13.11 32.13
N LEU A 75 -19.30 12.93 33.36
CA LEU A 75 -20.07 13.15 34.60
C LEU A 75 -20.18 14.65 34.87
#